data_AF-G8X8J5-F1
#
_entry.id   AF-G8X8J5-F1
#
_cell.length_a   1.000
_cell.length_b   1.000
_cell.length_c   1.000
_cell.angle_alpha   90.00
_cell.angle_beta   90.00
_cell.angle_gamma   90.00
#
_symmetry.space_group_name_H-M   'P 1'
#
loop_
_entity.id
_entity.type
_entity.pdbx_description
1 polymer ?
#
loop_
_entity_poly.entity_id
_entity_poly.type
_entity_poly.pdbx_seq_one_letter_code
_entity_poly.pdbx_strand_id
1 'polypeptide(L)'
;MYKKVIVAITFVFFASCADKAPAKDEVIVTGNIKGLKKGKLYIQKVQDSTLVALDTIELNGSSNFESSIKLDSPEMLYLFVDRGQTNSMDNNLLFFAEPGKITIDTDLDFFFANAKITGSKNHDLYKEYKDIIAKFNEQQLQLLQAKILGNKGNKNYNELDNQNKQDQLLKRKYLYSANFALTHADHEIAPYIALTDIYDMQPKFLEEIHKKMSPEVANSKYGKKFTDYLKKSK
;
A
#
# COMPACT_ATOMS: atom_id res chain seq x y z
N MET A 1 -51.18 15.13 -58.86
CA MET A 1 -50.08 15.78 -58.09
C MET A 1 -50.24 15.42 -56.63
N TYR A 2 -49.39 14.56 -56.05
CA TYR A 2 -49.06 14.55 -54.62
C TYR A 2 -47.75 13.76 -54.46
N LYS A 3 -46.62 14.46 -54.32
CA LYS A 3 -45.32 13.85 -53.98
C LYS A 3 -45.24 13.74 -52.46
N LYS A 4 -45.24 12.51 -51.94
CA LYS A 4 -44.91 12.24 -50.53
C LYS A 4 -43.39 12.21 -50.40
N VAL A 5 -42.82 13.25 -49.78
CA VAL A 5 -41.40 13.29 -49.41
C VAL A 5 -41.28 12.57 -48.07
N ILE A 6 -40.68 11.38 -48.09
CA ILE A 6 -40.29 10.65 -46.88
C ILE A 6 -38.89 11.14 -46.53
N VAL A 7 -38.79 11.95 -45.48
CA VAL A 7 -37.50 12.37 -44.90
C VAL A 7 -37.04 11.23 -43.98
N ALA A 8 -35.98 10.54 -44.38
CA ALA A 8 -35.29 9.57 -43.55
C ALA A 8 -34.37 10.31 -42.57
N ILE A 9 -34.74 10.31 -41.29
CA ILE A 9 -33.87 10.78 -40.20
C ILE A 9 -32.89 9.64 -39.89
N THR A 10 -31.64 9.82 -40.31
CA THR A 10 -30.53 8.96 -39.92
C THR A 10 -30.12 9.32 -38.50
N PHE A 11 -30.47 8.44 -37.55
CA PHE A 11 -30.05 8.51 -36.16
C PHE A 11 -28.59 8.07 -36.08
N VAL A 12 -27.67 9.02 -35.97
CA VAL A 12 -26.25 8.74 -35.71
C VAL A 12 -26.13 8.33 -34.24
N PHE A 13 -25.96 7.04 -34.00
CA PHE A 13 -25.58 6.53 -32.68
C PHE A 13 -24.16 7.01 -32.38
N PHE A 14 -24.03 8.01 -31.51
CA PHE A 14 -22.78 8.25 -30.81
C PHE A 14 -22.54 7.04 -29.89
N ALA A 15 -21.66 6.14 -30.33
CA ALA A 15 -21.08 5.15 -29.43
C ALA A 15 -20.24 5.92 -28.41
N SER A 16 -20.83 6.20 -27.25
CA SER A 16 -20.09 6.61 -26.06
C SER A 16 -19.01 5.56 -25.83
N CYS A 17 -17.75 6.00 -25.82
CA CYS A 17 -16.63 5.17 -25.41
C CYS A 17 -16.92 4.76 -23.96
N ALA A 18 -17.45 3.56 -23.77
CA ALA A 18 -17.70 3.02 -22.45
C ALA A 18 -16.33 2.81 -21.81
N ASP A 19 -16.05 3.53 -20.71
CA ASP A 19 -14.99 3.17 -19.79
C ASP A 19 -15.14 1.69 -19.49
N LYS A 20 -14.24 0.86 -20.03
CA LYS A 20 -14.30 -0.59 -19.81
C LYS A 20 -14.12 -0.80 -18.32
N ALA A 21 -15.14 -1.40 -17.68
CA ALA A 21 -14.98 -1.86 -16.32
C ALA A 21 -13.78 -2.83 -16.29
N PRO A 22 -12.82 -2.65 -15.37
CA PRO A 22 -11.66 -3.53 -15.27
C PRO A 22 -12.11 -4.98 -15.12
N ALA A 23 -11.34 -5.92 -15.70
CA ALA A 23 -11.60 -7.32 -15.47
C ALA A 23 -11.47 -7.67 -13.98
N LYS A 24 -12.08 -8.79 -13.56
CA LYS A 24 -12.13 -9.21 -12.14
C LYS A 24 -10.74 -9.32 -11.48
N ASP A 25 -9.72 -9.62 -12.27
CA ASP A 25 -8.34 -9.84 -11.82
C ASP A 25 -7.39 -8.78 -12.42
N GLU A 26 -7.87 -7.55 -12.59
CA GLU A 26 -7.15 -6.46 -13.24
C GLU A 26 -7.24 -5.19 -12.40
N VAL A 27 -6.10 -4.52 -12.23
CA VAL A 27 -6.02 -3.18 -11.64
C VAL A 27 -5.56 -2.19 -12.70
N ILE A 28 -6.35 -1.13 -12.87
CA ILE A 28 -6.00 0.02 -13.70
C ILE A 28 -5.46 1.10 -12.74
N VAL A 29 -4.16 1.36 -12.81
CA VAL A 29 -3.50 2.40 -12.03
C VAL A 29 -3.37 3.65 -12.91
N THR A 30 -4.00 4.73 -12.47
CA THR A 30 -4.00 6.03 -13.15
C THR A 30 -3.46 7.11 -12.23
N GLY A 31 -3.07 8.25 -12.79
CA GLY A 31 -2.66 9.37 -11.94
C GLY A 31 -1.96 10.50 -12.67
N ASN A 32 -1.60 11.52 -11.91
CA ASN A 32 -0.78 12.65 -12.36
C ASN A 32 0.45 12.84 -11.45
N ILE A 33 1.63 13.01 -12.05
CA ILE A 33 2.84 13.44 -11.35
C ILE A 33 3.17 14.87 -11.78
N LYS A 34 2.63 15.85 -11.06
CA LYS A 34 2.80 17.26 -11.39
C LYS A 34 4.29 17.62 -11.48
N GLY A 35 4.68 18.22 -12.60
CA GLY A 35 6.07 18.64 -12.84
C GLY A 35 6.92 17.61 -13.59
N LEU A 36 6.50 16.34 -13.66
CA LEU A 36 7.19 15.30 -14.43
C LEU A 36 6.59 15.18 -15.83
N LYS A 37 7.12 15.90 -16.81
CA LYS A 37 6.64 15.86 -18.21
C LYS A 37 7.36 14.82 -19.08
N LYS A 38 8.56 14.42 -18.68
CA LYS A 38 9.39 13.43 -19.38
C LYS A 38 10.09 12.55 -18.36
N GLY A 39 10.14 11.25 -18.61
CA GLY A 39 10.76 10.29 -17.71
C GLY A 39 10.11 8.91 -17.81
N LYS A 40 10.55 7.99 -16.95
CA LYS A 40 9.97 6.65 -16.86
C LYS A 40 9.39 6.41 -15.48
N LEU A 41 8.23 5.78 -15.45
CA LEU A 41 7.65 5.21 -14.24
C LEU A 41 7.72 3.71 -14.32
N TYR A 42 7.89 3.07 -13.17
CA TYR A 42 7.87 1.62 -13.07
C TYR A 42 6.86 1.25 -12.00
N ILE A 43 5.95 0.34 -12.33
CA ILE A 43 5.15 -0.33 -11.30
C ILE A 43 5.87 -1.63 -10.98
N GLN A 44 6.22 -1.84 -9.72
CA GLN A 44 7.07 -2.93 -9.28
C GLN A 44 6.44 -3.70 -8.12
N LYS A 45 6.81 -4.98 -8.00
CA LYS A 45 6.48 -5.81 -6.85
C LYS A 45 7.74 -6.39 -6.23
N VAL A 46 7.65 -6.76 -4.95
CA VAL A 46 8.68 -7.58 -4.30
C VAL A 46 8.46 -9.05 -4.66
N GLN A 47 9.48 -9.67 -5.25
CA GLN A 47 9.55 -11.09 -5.53
C GLN A 47 10.94 -11.60 -5.14
N ASP A 48 10.99 -12.61 -4.25
CA ASP A 48 12.23 -13.23 -3.77
C ASP A 48 13.28 -12.23 -3.24
N SER A 49 12.80 -11.23 -2.49
CA SER A 49 13.60 -10.12 -1.94
C SER A 49 14.15 -9.12 -2.97
N THR A 50 13.69 -9.18 -4.21
CA THR A 50 14.05 -8.25 -5.29
C THR A 50 12.83 -7.47 -5.79
N LEU A 51 13.05 -6.27 -6.33
CA LEU A 51 12.00 -5.52 -7.02
C LEU A 51 11.96 -5.95 -8.48
N VAL A 52 10.80 -6.40 -8.93
CA VAL A 52 10.54 -6.81 -10.31
C VAL A 52 9.50 -5.86 -10.91
N ALA A 53 9.83 -5.26 -12.05
CA ALA A 53 8.89 -4.41 -12.78
C ALA A 53 7.75 -5.25 -13.38
N LEU A 54 6.53 -4.87 -13.04
CA LEU A 54 5.29 -5.37 -13.64
C LEU A 54 4.97 -4.61 -14.92
N ASP A 55 5.25 -3.31 -14.93
CA ASP A 55 5.08 -2.45 -16.10
C ASP A 55 6.07 -1.27 -16.09
N THR A 56 6.29 -0.68 -17.27
CA THR A 56 7.09 0.53 -17.47
C THR A 56 6.29 1.53 -18.30
N ILE A 57 6.10 2.73 -17.75
CA ILE A 57 5.32 3.79 -18.38
C ILE A 57 6.28 4.90 -18.80
N GLU A 58 6.27 5.23 -20.09
CA GLU A 58 7.06 6.35 -20.62
C GLU A 58 6.22 7.62 -20.67
N LEU A 59 6.67 8.67 -19.99
CA LEU A 59 6.06 9.99 -20.02
C LEU A 59 6.73 10.82 -21.11
N ASN A 60 5.94 11.36 -22.04
CA ASN A 60 6.43 12.25 -23.08
C ASN A 60 5.46 13.40 -23.36
N GLY A 61 5.71 14.54 -22.71
CA GLY A 61 4.92 15.76 -22.86
C GLY A 61 3.67 15.83 -21.98
N SER A 62 3.29 14.73 -21.34
CA SER A 62 2.19 14.63 -20.38
C SER A 62 2.69 14.13 -19.02
N SER A 63 2.09 14.62 -17.95
CA SER A 63 2.32 14.15 -16.57
C SER A 63 1.27 13.13 -16.11
N ASN A 64 0.27 12.85 -16.94
CA ASN A 64 -0.71 11.80 -16.68
C ASN A 64 -0.13 10.45 -17.09
N PHE A 65 -0.43 9.43 -16.31
CA PHE A 65 -0.09 8.05 -16.61
C PHE A 65 -1.29 7.13 -16.39
N GLU A 66 -1.26 6.01 -17.09
CA GLU A 66 -2.18 4.90 -16.93
C GLU A 66 -1.42 3.61 -17.20
N SER A 67 -1.71 2.58 -16.42
CA SER A 67 -1.18 1.22 -16.58
C SER A 67 -2.24 0.23 -16.16
N SER A 68 -2.35 -0.88 -16.89
CA SER A 68 -3.20 -1.99 -16.52
C SER A 68 -2.37 -3.21 -16.16
N ILE A 69 -2.62 -3.76 -14.97
CA ILE A 69 -1.83 -4.84 -14.40
C ILE A 69 -2.77 -5.97 -14.01
N LYS A 70 -2.43 -7.19 -14.41
CA LYS A 70 -3.10 -8.38 -13.89
C LYS A 70 -2.75 -8.56 -12.41
N LEU A 71 -3.78 -8.64 -11.57
CA LEU A 71 -3.64 -8.78 -10.13
C LEU A 71 -4.70 -9.75 -9.59
N ASP A 72 -4.27 -10.96 -9.20
CA ASP A 72 -5.19 -12.03 -8.77
C ASP A 72 -5.80 -11.76 -7.37
N SER A 73 -5.13 -10.96 -6.54
CA SER A 73 -5.62 -10.56 -5.21
C SER A 73 -4.91 -9.28 -4.76
N PRO A 74 -5.47 -8.50 -3.83
CA PRO A 74 -4.84 -7.29 -3.34
C PRO A 74 -3.39 -7.50 -2.87
N GLU A 75 -2.47 -6.62 -3.31
CA GLU A 75 -1.06 -6.70 -2.93
C GLU A 75 -0.36 -5.34 -2.87
N MET A 76 0.71 -5.25 -2.07
CA MET A 76 1.57 -4.06 -2.01
C MET A 76 2.48 -3.98 -3.23
N LEU A 77 2.37 -2.87 -3.96
CA LEU A 77 3.17 -2.50 -5.12
C LEU A 77 3.92 -1.20 -4.87
N TYR A 78 4.92 -0.95 -5.72
CA TYR A 78 5.68 0.28 -5.75
C TYR A 78 5.43 1.01 -7.06
N LEU A 79 5.14 2.31 -6.99
CA LEU A 79 5.30 3.22 -8.11
C LEU A 79 6.65 3.91 -7.96
N PHE A 80 7.57 3.60 -8.86
CA PHE A 80 8.92 4.16 -8.89
C PHE A 80 9.06 5.19 -10.00
N VAL A 81 9.64 6.36 -9.67
CA VAL A 81 9.99 7.40 -10.64
C VAL A 81 11.48 7.38 -10.96
N ASP A 82 11.83 7.16 -12.23
CA ASP A 82 13.20 7.31 -12.72
C ASP A 82 13.48 8.76 -13.07
N ARG A 83 14.23 9.44 -12.19
CA ARG A 83 14.64 10.84 -12.36
C ARG A 83 15.96 10.99 -13.11
N GLY A 84 16.58 9.90 -13.57
CA GLY A 84 17.90 9.91 -14.23
C GLY A 84 19.09 10.33 -13.34
N GLN A 85 18.85 10.75 -12.10
CA GLN A 85 19.86 11.05 -11.08
C GLN A 85 19.50 10.35 -9.77
N THR A 86 20.48 9.63 -9.21
CA THR A 86 20.51 8.86 -7.94
C THR A 86 19.21 8.16 -7.51
N ASN A 87 19.30 6.87 -7.21
CA ASN A 87 18.23 6.11 -6.57
C ASN A 87 18.00 6.60 -5.12
N SER A 88 17.18 7.64 -4.95
CA SER A 88 16.69 8.06 -3.62
C SER A 88 15.55 7.14 -3.18
N MET A 89 15.41 6.96 -1.87
CA MET A 89 14.24 6.31 -1.28
C MET A 89 12.94 7.06 -1.66
N ASP A 90 13.03 8.38 -1.82
CA ASP A 90 11.90 9.25 -2.19
C ASP A 90 11.41 9.03 -3.63
N ASN A 91 12.10 8.18 -4.40
CA ASN A 91 11.64 7.79 -5.74
C ASN A 91 10.63 6.64 -5.69
N ASN A 92 10.41 6.01 -4.53
CA ASN A 92 9.52 4.86 -4.37
C ASN A 92 8.27 5.23 -3.57
N LEU A 93 7.10 5.11 -4.19
CA LEU A 93 5.82 5.25 -3.53
C LEU A 93 5.17 3.88 -3.36
N LEU A 94 5.00 3.45 -2.11
CA LEU A 94 4.36 2.19 -1.76
C LEU A 94 2.84 2.37 -1.70
N PHE A 95 2.09 1.50 -2.37
CA PHE A 95 0.62 1.52 -2.35
C PHE A 95 0.05 0.10 -2.31
N PHE A 96 -1.14 -0.04 -1.74
CA PHE A 96 -1.86 -1.31 -1.75
C PHE A 96 -2.71 -1.34 -3.03
N ALA A 97 -2.39 -2.23 -3.95
CA ALA A 97 -3.11 -2.40 -5.20
C ALA A 97 -4.26 -3.39 -5.00
N GLU A 98 -5.38 -3.14 -5.67
CA GLU A 98 -6.61 -3.95 -5.64
C GLU A 98 -7.20 -4.01 -7.04
N PRO A 99 -7.81 -5.15 -7.43
CA PRO A 99 -8.58 -5.20 -8.67
C PRO A 99 -9.63 -4.08 -8.71
N GLY A 100 -9.69 -3.35 -9.82
CA GLY A 100 -10.45 -2.11 -9.92
C GLY A 100 -9.63 -0.94 -10.47
N LYS A 101 -10.03 0.29 -10.12
CA LYS A 101 -9.35 1.50 -10.56
C LYS A 101 -8.71 2.21 -9.36
N ILE A 102 -7.40 2.41 -9.44
CA ILE A 102 -6.63 3.17 -8.45
C ILE A 102 -6.17 4.48 -9.09
N THR A 103 -6.27 5.56 -8.33
CA THR A 103 -5.74 6.88 -8.74
C THR A 103 -4.62 7.28 -7.79
N ILE A 104 -3.48 7.70 -8.33
CA ILE A 104 -2.30 8.14 -7.59
C ILE A 104 -1.88 9.53 -8.10
N ASP A 105 -2.18 10.56 -7.34
CA ASP A 105 -1.78 11.93 -7.67
C ASP A 105 -0.67 12.40 -6.74
N THR A 106 0.38 12.99 -7.31
CA THR A 106 1.53 13.52 -6.55
C THR A 106 2.24 14.60 -7.36
N ASP A 107 3.35 15.13 -6.83
CA ASP A 107 4.24 16.04 -7.53
C ASP A 107 5.68 15.55 -7.51
N LEU A 108 6.49 16.02 -8.46
CA LEU A 108 7.87 15.57 -8.58
C LEU A 108 8.73 16.00 -7.38
N ASP A 109 8.49 17.17 -6.82
CA ASP A 109 9.32 17.72 -5.74
C ASP A 109 9.18 16.90 -4.45
N PHE A 110 7.97 16.44 -4.15
CA PHE A 110 7.62 15.69 -2.95
C PHE A 110 6.88 14.39 -3.27
N PHE A 111 7.40 13.63 -4.25
CA PHE A 111 6.76 12.43 -4.82
C PHE A 111 6.17 11.45 -3.79
N PHE A 112 6.94 11.13 -2.74
CA PHE A 112 6.46 10.27 -1.67
C PHE A 112 5.50 11.01 -0.71
N ALA A 113 5.88 12.20 -0.26
CA ALA A 113 5.19 12.90 0.84
C ALA A 113 3.84 13.50 0.45
N ASN A 114 3.69 13.96 -0.79
CA ASN A 114 2.47 14.59 -1.30
C ASN A 114 1.54 13.61 -2.03
N ALA A 115 1.89 12.33 -2.05
CA ALA A 115 1.09 11.32 -2.74
C ALA A 115 -0.31 11.17 -2.12
N LYS A 116 -1.32 11.22 -2.98
CA LYS A 116 -2.70 10.90 -2.67
C LYS A 116 -3.13 9.70 -3.48
N ILE A 117 -3.46 8.62 -2.79
CA ILE A 117 -3.89 7.36 -3.39
C ILE A 117 -5.37 7.16 -3.05
N THR A 118 -6.18 6.81 -4.04
CA THR A 118 -7.61 6.50 -3.87
C THR A 118 -8.00 5.28 -4.69
N GLY A 119 -9.10 4.63 -4.30
CA GLY A 119 -9.64 3.46 -5.01
C GLY A 119 -9.13 2.10 -4.50
N SER A 120 -8.44 2.06 -3.34
CA SER A 120 -8.09 0.82 -2.64
C SER A 120 -8.50 0.89 -1.17
N LYS A 121 -9.33 -0.06 -0.73
CA LYS A 121 -9.79 -0.12 0.66
C LYS A 121 -8.69 -0.58 1.62
N ASN A 122 -7.88 -1.54 1.22
CA ASN A 122 -6.67 -1.98 1.91
C ASN A 122 -5.66 -0.83 2.03
N HIS A 123 -5.54 0.05 1.03
CA HIS A 123 -4.65 1.20 1.15
C HIS A 123 -5.17 2.23 2.16
N ASP A 124 -6.48 2.50 2.18
CA ASP A 124 -7.09 3.37 3.19
C ASP A 124 -6.83 2.81 4.61
N LEU A 125 -7.08 1.51 4.81
CA LEU A 125 -6.81 0.81 6.06
C LEU A 125 -5.31 0.81 6.41
N TYR A 126 -4.44 0.61 5.41
CA TYR A 126 -2.99 0.68 5.59
C TYR A 126 -2.58 2.07 6.08
N LYS A 127 -3.10 3.13 5.48
CA LYS A 127 -2.81 4.51 5.91
C LYS A 127 -3.28 4.77 7.34
N GLU A 128 -4.52 4.39 7.68
CA GLU A 128 -5.04 4.51 9.05
C GLU A 128 -4.14 3.81 10.07
N TYR A 129 -3.72 2.58 9.75
CA TYR A 129 -2.79 1.82 10.57
C TYR A 129 -1.44 2.53 10.72
N LYS A 130 -0.84 2.97 9.61
CA LYS A 130 0.47 3.66 9.62
C LYS A 130 0.43 4.97 10.38
N ASP A 131 -0.67 5.71 10.33
CA ASP A 131 -0.85 6.96 11.07
C ASP A 131 -0.78 6.74 12.60
N ILE A 132 -1.26 5.60 13.09
CA ILE A 132 -1.12 5.21 14.51
C ILE A 132 0.28 4.67 14.81
N ILE A 133 0.85 3.82 13.94
CA ILE A 133 2.22 3.30 14.11
C ILE A 133 3.26 4.41 14.15
N ALA A 134 3.06 5.50 13.41
CA ALA A 134 3.94 6.67 13.44
C ALA A 134 4.07 7.27 14.86
N LYS A 135 2.99 7.30 15.63
CA LYS A 135 3.00 7.79 17.03
C LYS A 135 3.82 6.90 17.96
N PHE A 136 3.74 5.58 17.77
CA PHE A 136 4.60 4.64 18.49
C PHE A 136 6.07 4.85 18.13
N ASN A 137 6.38 5.06 16.86
CA ASN A 137 7.74 5.31 16.40
C ASN A 137 8.29 6.64 16.97
N GLU A 138 7.48 7.69 17.04
CA GLU A 138 7.86 8.96 17.66
C GLU A 138 8.22 8.78 19.15
N GLN A 139 7.38 8.07 19.91
CA GLN A 139 7.67 7.75 21.31
C GLN A 139 8.94 6.91 21.46
N GLN A 140 9.19 5.98 20.53
CA GLN A 140 10.41 5.18 20.53
C GLN A 140 11.65 6.05 20.28
N LEU A 141 11.57 7.03 19.37
CA LEU A 141 12.63 7.99 19.11
C LEU A 141 12.92 8.87 20.33
N GLN A 142 11.89 9.31 21.06
CA GLN A 142 12.06 10.07 22.31
C GLN A 142 12.79 9.24 23.38
N LEU A 143 12.43 7.95 23.54
CA LEU A 143 13.10 7.05 24.49
C LEU A 143 14.56 6.79 24.09
N LEU A 144 14.83 6.63 22.80
CA LEU A 144 16.18 6.49 22.25
C LEU A 144 17.01 7.76 22.49
N GLN A 145 16.43 8.95 22.25
CA GLN A 145 17.09 10.22 22.52
C GLN A 145 17.45 10.36 24.00
N ALA A 146 16.53 10.02 24.91
CA ALA A 146 16.78 10.04 26.35
C ALA A 146 17.95 9.12 26.73
N LYS A 147 18.03 7.92 26.15
CA LYS A 147 19.16 6.99 26.33
C LYS A 147 20.48 7.57 25.85
N ILE A 148 20.51 8.18 24.66
CA ILE A 148 21.72 8.82 24.12
C ILE A 148 22.19 9.96 25.04
N LEU A 149 21.28 10.79 25.56
CA LEU A 149 21.61 11.87 26.49
C LEU A 149 22.08 11.33 27.85
N GLY A 150 21.49 10.24 28.34
CA GLY A 150 21.93 9.51 29.53
C GLY A 150 23.38 9.06 29.41
N ASN A 151 23.73 8.40 28.30
CA ASN A 151 25.09 7.95 28.00
C ASN A 151 26.10 9.10 27.88
N LYS A 152 25.64 10.33 27.61
CA LYS A 152 26.46 11.54 27.58
C LYS A 152 26.58 12.24 28.96
N GLY A 153 26.11 11.61 30.04
CA GLY A 153 26.28 12.09 31.41
C GLY A 153 25.08 12.85 31.99
N ASN A 154 23.88 12.73 31.41
CA ASN A 154 22.68 13.27 32.01
C ASN A 154 22.34 12.52 33.32
N LYS A 155 22.53 13.19 34.46
CA LYS A 155 22.33 12.61 35.81
C LYS A 155 20.88 12.24 36.13
N ASN A 156 19.91 12.76 35.39
CA ASN A 156 18.48 12.45 35.58
C ASN A 156 18.03 11.22 34.78
N TYR A 157 18.93 10.60 34.01
CA TYR A 157 18.62 9.40 33.24
C TYR A 157 18.57 8.16 34.13
N ASN A 158 17.54 7.34 33.94
CA ASN A 158 17.40 6.03 34.58
C ASN A 158 17.26 4.97 33.48
N GLU A 159 18.27 4.12 33.33
CA GLU A 159 18.31 3.06 32.30
C GLU A 159 17.16 2.06 32.48
N LEU A 160 16.90 1.60 33.71
CA LEU A 160 15.86 0.61 33.99
C LEU A 160 14.45 1.16 33.70
N ASP A 161 14.16 2.40 34.09
CA ASP A 161 12.89 3.06 33.76
C ASP A 161 12.73 3.25 32.24
N ASN A 162 13.79 3.65 31.54
CA ASN A 162 13.75 3.80 30.09
C ASN A 162 13.50 2.46 29.38
N GLN A 163 14.18 1.39 29.80
CA GLN A 163 13.96 0.04 29.28
C GLN A 163 12.52 -0.43 29.51
N ASN A 164 11.98 -0.26 30.73
CA ASN A 164 10.59 -0.60 31.04
C ASN A 164 9.59 0.16 30.14
N LYS A 165 9.85 1.45 29.86
CA LYS A 165 9.03 2.23 28.93
C LYS A 165 9.13 1.73 27.50
N GLN A 166 10.30 1.30 27.04
CA GLN A 166 10.49 0.71 25.72
C GLN A 166 9.70 -0.60 25.59
N ASP A 167 9.78 -1.49 26.59
CA ASP A 167 9.06 -2.76 26.60
C ASP A 167 7.54 -2.56 26.61
N GLN A 168 7.05 -1.63 27.44
CA GLN A 168 5.63 -1.25 27.47
C GLN A 168 5.17 -0.64 26.15
N LEU A 169 6.01 0.17 25.50
CA LEU A 169 5.71 0.76 24.20
C LEU A 169 5.60 -0.33 23.13
N LEU A 170 6.56 -1.25 23.07
CA LEU A 170 6.58 -2.37 22.13
C LEU A 170 5.35 -3.26 22.33
N LYS A 171 5.03 -3.62 23.57
CA LYS A 171 3.85 -4.42 23.90
C LYS A 171 2.55 -3.75 23.43
N ARG A 172 2.39 -2.45 23.66
CA ARG A 172 1.20 -1.70 23.21
C ARG A 172 1.13 -1.63 21.68
N LYS A 173 2.26 -1.42 20.99
CA LYS A 173 2.34 -1.43 19.53
C LYS A 173 1.90 -2.78 18.97
N TYR A 174 2.41 -3.90 19.52
CA TYR A 174 2.06 -5.25 19.08
C TYR A 174 0.59 -5.58 19.32
N LEU A 175 0.06 -5.24 20.49
CA LEU A 175 -1.37 -5.43 20.79
C LEU A 175 -2.26 -4.60 19.86
N TYR A 176 -1.87 -3.37 19.54
CA TYR A 176 -2.59 -2.55 18.57
C TYR A 176 -2.59 -3.21 17.18
N SER A 177 -1.42 -3.62 16.68
CA SER A 177 -1.30 -4.30 15.38
C SER A 177 -2.12 -5.59 15.30
N ALA A 178 -2.08 -6.41 16.35
CA ALA A 178 -2.87 -7.65 16.42
C ALA A 178 -4.38 -7.36 16.42
N ASN A 179 -4.83 -6.38 17.21
CA ASN A 179 -6.24 -5.97 17.23
C ASN A 179 -6.70 -5.36 15.91
N PHE A 180 -5.85 -4.59 15.25
CA PHE A 180 -6.13 -4.05 13.92
C PHE A 180 -6.33 -5.18 12.91
N ALA A 181 -5.38 -6.14 12.85
CA ALA A 181 -5.50 -7.30 11.98
C ALA A 181 -6.73 -8.18 12.32
N LEU A 182 -7.06 -8.36 13.60
CA LEU A 182 -8.26 -9.09 14.02
C LEU A 182 -9.58 -8.42 13.63
N THR A 183 -9.60 -7.08 13.65
CA THR A 183 -10.78 -6.27 13.31
C THR A 183 -11.02 -6.22 11.81
N HIS A 184 -9.95 -6.27 11.02
CA HIS A 184 -9.98 -6.19 9.56
C HIS A 184 -9.59 -7.51 8.88
N ALA A 185 -9.86 -8.65 9.53
CA ALA A 185 -9.47 -9.97 9.03
C ALA A 185 -10.17 -10.37 7.71
N ASP A 186 -11.21 -9.65 7.34
CA ASP A 186 -11.90 -9.71 6.06
C ASP A 186 -11.21 -8.94 4.93
N HIS A 187 -10.06 -8.28 5.19
CA HIS A 187 -9.23 -7.58 4.21
C HIS A 187 -7.78 -8.10 4.21
N GLU A 188 -7.12 -8.10 3.05
CA GLU A 188 -5.73 -8.59 2.85
C GLU A 188 -4.67 -7.82 3.65
N ILE A 189 -4.98 -6.61 4.09
CA ILE A 189 -4.14 -5.82 4.99
C ILE A 189 -3.90 -6.54 6.33
N ALA A 190 -4.84 -7.35 6.80
CA ALA A 190 -4.69 -8.08 8.06
C ALA A 190 -3.55 -9.12 8.02
N PRO A 191 -3.54 -10.11 7.09
CA PRO A 191 -2.41 -11.03 6.98
C PRO A 191 -1.12 -10.32 6.54
N TYR A 192 -1.21 -9.19 5.80
CA TYR A 192 -0.04 -8.38 5.50
C TYR A 192 0.62 -7.81 6.76
N ILE A 193 -0.14 -7.16 7.65
CA ILE A 193 0.35 -6.63 8.94
C ILE A 193 0.89 -7.77 9.82
N ALA A 194 0.19 -8.92 9.86
CA ALA A 194 0.63 -10.07 10.63
C ALA A 194 2.02 -10.56 10.20
N LEU A 195 2.29 -10.58 8.89
CA LEU A 195 3.57 -11.01 8.32
C LEU A 195 4.68 -9.95 8.42
N THR A 196 4.34 -8.67 8.49
CA THR A 196 5.32 -7.57 8.38
C THR A 196 5.66 -6.93 9.71
N ASP A 197 4.67 -6.73 10.58
CA ASP A 197 4.81 -5.88 11.77
C ASP A 197 4.73 -6.67 13.09
N ILE A 198 4.22 -7.91 13.08
CA ILE A 198 4.06 -8.75 14.28
C ILE A 198 4.38 -10.24 14.03
N TYR A 199 5.22 -10.58 13.05
CA TYR A 199 5.50 -11.97 12.69
C TYR A 199 6.11 -12.79 13.85
N ASP A 200 6.84 -12.15 14.76
CA ASP A 200 7.49 -12.71 15.94
C ASP A 200 6.61 -12.68 17.21
N MET A 201 5.35 -12.27 17.08
CA MET A 201 4.38 -12.31 18.18
C MET A 201 4.10 -13.76 18.62
N GLN A 202 3.67 -13.94 19.87
CA GLN A 202 3.31 -15.28 20.39
C GLN A 202 2.33 -15.99 19.45
N PRO A 203 2.58 -17.26 19.08
CA PRO A 203 1.82 -17.96 18.03
C PRO A 203 0.30 -17.93 18.22
N LYS A 204 -0.18 -18.01 19.47
CA LYS A 204 -1.62 -17.96 19.79
C LYS A 204 -2.35 -16.76 19.19
N PHE A 205 -1.72 -15.57 19.17
CA PHE A 205 -2.35 -14.36 18.62
C PHE A 205 -2.41 -14.40 17.09
N LEU A 206 -1.35 -14.94 16.46
CA LEU A 206 -1.31 -15.11 15.02
C LEU A 206 -2.33 -16.16 14.55
N GLU A 207 -2.51 -17.25 15.31
CA GLU A 207 -3.55 -18.24 15.05
C GLU A 207 -4.97 -17.68 15.18
N GLU A 208 -5.22 -16.77 16.13
CA GLU A 208 -6.51 -16.08 16.24
C GLU A 208 -6.81 -15.19 15.04
N ILE A 209 -5.81 -14.42 14.56
CA ILE A 209 -5.93 -13.63 13.33
C ILE A 209 -6.26 -14.54 12.15
N HIS A 210 -5.51 -15.64 12.00
CA HIS A 210 -5.67 -16.60 10.91
C HIS A 210 -7.08 -17.20 10.90
N LYS A 211 -7.59 -17.62 12.06
CA LYS A 211 -8.93 -18.20 12.21
C LYS A 211 -10.06 -17.24 11.84
N LYS A 212 -9.86 -15.93 12.04
CA LYS A 212 -10.85 -14.90 11.70
C LYS A 212 -10.84 -14.48 10.23
N MET A 213 -9.83 -14.88 9.45
CA MET A 213 -9.76 -14.48 8.05
C MET A 213 -10.97 -14.98 7.26
N SER A 214 -11.49 -14.13 6.37
CA SER A 214 -12.51 -14.58 5.42
C SER A 214 -11.92 -15.64 4.46
N PRO A 215 -12.75 -16.51 3.85
CA PRO A 215 -12.26 -17.47 2.86
C PRO A 215 -11.56 -16.81 1.67
N GLU A 216 -11.99 -15.61 1.28
CA GLU A 216 -11.36 -14.82 0.22
C GLU A 216 -9.95 -14.39 0.63
N VAL A 217 -9.81 -13.74 1.79
CA VAL A 217 -8.51 -13.32 2.33
C VAL A 217 -7.59 -14.51 2.55
N ALA A 218 -8.09 -15.62 3.08
CA ALA A 218 -7.29 -16.83 3.30
C ALA A 218 -6.70 -17.40 1.98
N ASN A 219 -7.41 -17.23 0.86
CA ASN A 219 -6.98 -17.66 -0.46
C ASN A 219 -6.20 -16.60 -1.26
N SER A 220 -6.11 -15.37 -0.75
CA SER A 220 -5.28 -14.29 -1.32
C SER A 220 -3.77 -14.57 -1.20
N LYS A 221 -2.95 -13.75 -1.86
CA LYS A 221 -1.49 -13.80 -1.77
C LYS A 221 -0.98 -13.77 -0.32
N TYR A 222 -1.43 -12.81 0.49
CA TYR A 222 -0.94 -12.67 1.86
C TYR A 222 -1.56 -13.70 2.81
N GLY A 223 -2.83 -14.09 2.63
CA GLY A 223 -3.45 -15.14 3.45
C GLY A 223 -2.78 -16.50 3.27
N LYS A 224 -2.43 -16.87 2.03
CA LYS A 224 -1.64 -18.08 1.75
C LYS A 224 -0.26 -18.03 2.41
N LYS A 225 0.47 -16.92 2.22
CA LYS A 225 1.78 -16.72 2.86
C LYS A 225 1.69 -16.80 4.39
N PHE A 226 0.66 -16.23 4.99
CA PHE A 226 0.46 -16.26 6.43
C PHE A 226 0.13 -17.68 6.93
N THR A 227 -0.69 -18.41 6.18
CA THR A 227 -0.97 -19.83 6.46
C THR A 227 0.30 -20.67 6.40
N ASP A 228 1.14 -20.48 5.39
CA ASP A 228 2.40 -21.21 5.23
C ASP A 228 3.43 -20.84 6.31
N TYR A 229 3.47 -19.56 6.70
CA TYR A 229 4.29 -19.11 7.83
C TYR A 229 3.91 -19.84 9.12
N LEU A 230 2.62 -19.89 9.46
CA LEU A 230 2.14 -20.58 10.66
C LEU A 230 2.40 -22.08 10.65
N LYS A 231 2.43 -22.73 9.48
CA LYS A 231 2.78 -24.16 9.36
C LYS A 231 4.27 -24.42 9.59
N LYS A 232 5.15 -23.50 9.17
CA LYS A 232 6.61 -23.63 9.32
C LYS A 232 7.12 -23.27 10.71
N SER A 233 6.38 -22.43 11.43
CA SER A 233 6.71 -21.99 12.79
C SER A 233 6.20 -22.95 13.89
N LYS A 234 5.58 -24.08 13.51
CA LYS A 234 5.19 -25.18 14.40
C LYS A 234 6.28 -26.26 14.40
#